data_AF-A0A2T7B1Q1-F1
#
_entry.id   AF-A0A2T7B1Q1-F1
#
_cell.length_a   1.000
_cell.length_b   1.000
_cell.length_c   1.000
_cell.angle_alpha   90.00
_cell.angle_beta   90.00
_cell.angle_gamma   90.00
#
_symmetry.space_group_name_H-M   'P 1'
#
loop_
_entity.id
_entity.type
_entity.pdbx_description
1 polymer ?
#
loop_
_entity_poly.entity_id
_entity_poly.type
_entity_poly.pdbx_seq_one_letter_code
_entity_poly.pdbx_strand_id
1 'polypeptide(L)'
;MQQIINVLLGLLPLIVICILLRLFLRKLRNPKPAFSDSNEMKQISYNPSLFGWGLTKERYCFDKRALYRMKGDTTEEINLSDIISVKPGYTTVNNRRNWVVVYNNNGMKKEARFFHNITLLNHSFAQFLVAVKQANPEADVKEISLFNV
;
A
#
# COMPACT_ATOMS: atom_id res chain seq x y z
N MET A 1 1.98 15.63 52.21
CA MET A 1 3.17 15.84 51.33
C MET A 1 3.59 14.56 50.62
N GLN A 2 3.98 13.48 51.31
CA GLN A 2 4.42 12.22 50.67
C GLN A 2 3.39 11.55 49.75
N GLN A 3 2.11 11.55 50.11
CA GLN A 3 1.06 10.94 49.27
C GLN A 3 0.87 11.68 47.94
N ILE A 4 0.98 13.02 47.94
CA ILE A 4 0.89 13.85 46.73
C ILE A 4 2.10 13.58 45.82
N ILE A 5 3.30 13.43 46.40
CA ILE A 5 4.53 13.12 45.67
C ILE A 5 4.43 11.73 45.01
N ASN A 6 3.90 10.73 45.71
CA ASN A 6 3.75 9.37 45.16
C ASN A 6 2.73 9.30 44.02
N VAL A 7 1.61 10.05 44.13
CA VAL A 7 0.63 10.14 43.03
C VAL A 7 1.24 10.84 41.81
N LEU A 8 2.01 11.92 42.02
CA LEU A 8 2.69 12.63 40.94
C LEU A 8 3.74 11.74 40.24
N LEU A 9 4.49 10.97 41.01
CA LEU A 9 5.50 10.03 40.49
C LEU A 9 4.86 8.87 39.70
N GLY A 10 3.69 8.40 40.12
CA GLY A 10 2.93 7.37 39.42
C GLY A 10 2.28 7.84 38.11
N LEU A 11 2.00 9.14 37.98
CA LEU A 11 1.45 9.72 36.74
C LEU A 11 2.52 9.99 35.68
N LEU A 12 3.77 10.17 36.09
CA LEU A 12 4.93 10.43 35.22
C LEU A 12 5.10 9.39 34.10
N PRO A 13 5.09 8.05 34.35
CA PRO A 13 5.18 7.06 33.27
C PRO A 13 3.99 7.12 32.31
N LEU A 14 2.80 7.46 32.80
CA LEU A 14 1.59 7.55 31.97
C LEU A 14 1.67 8.75 31.02
N ILE A 15 2.20 9.89 31.49
CA ILE A 15 2.48 11.07 30.66
C ILE A 15 3.54 10.73 29.59
N VAL A 16 4.61 10.03 29.96
CA VAL A 16 5.65 9.60 29.01
C VAL A 16 5.07 8.68 27.93
N ILE A 17 4.24 7.70 28.31
CA ILE A 17 3.54 6.81 27.37
C ILE A 17 2.63 7.61 26.44
N CYS A 18 1.86 8.58 26.96
CA CYS A 18 1.03 9.45 26.12
C CYS A 18 1.86 10.28 25.13
N ILE A 19 3.02 10.78 25.53
CA ILE A 19 3.93 11.52 24.64
C ILE A 19 4.50 10.60 23.56
N LEU A 20 4.97 9.40 23.95
CA LEU A 20 5.48 8.40 23.00
C LEU A 20 4.41 7.97 21.99
N LEU A 21 3.18 7.72 22.45
CA LEU A 21 2.02 7.43 21.60
C LEU A 21 1.74 8.59 20.65
N ARG A 22 1.73 9.84 21.12
CA ARG A 22 1.53 11.01 20.25
C ARG A 22 2.64 11.14 19.21
N LEU A 23 3.89 10.90 19.57
CA LEU A 23 5.02 10.94 18.62
C LEU A 23 4.93 9.82 17.60
N PHE A 24 4.56 8.61 18.03
CA PHE A 24 4.33 7.46 17.16
C PHE A 24 3.16 7.72 16.18
N LEU A 25 2.02 8.22 16.68
CA LEU A 25 0.86 8.59 15.86
C LEU A 25 1.18 9.74 14.90
N ARG A 26 2.01 10.72 15.29
CA ARG A 26 2.48 11.79 14.39
C ARG A 26 3.33 11.22 13.25
N LYS A 27 4.21 10.27 13.54
CA LYS A 27 5.01 9.57 12.51
C LYS A 27 4.13 8.80 11.52
N LEU A 28 3.03 8.22 11.99
CA LEU A 28 2.02 7.56 11.16
C LEU A 28 1.18 8.56 10.34
N ARG A 29 0.93 9.76 10.86
CA ARG A 29 0.07 10.79 10.25
C ARG A 29 0.81 11.74 9.30
N ASN A 30 2.09 11.53 9.04
CA ASN A 30 2.79 12.25 7.97
C ASN A 30 2.66 11.41 6.69
N PRO A 31 1.58 11.53 5.90
CA PRO A 31 1.59 10.98 4.57
C PRO A 31 2.73 11.68 3.85
N LYS A 32 3.79 10.93 3.50
CA LYS A 32 4.67 11.40 2.44
C LYS A 32 3.74 11.73 1.26
N PRO A 33 3.88 12.92 0.65
CA PRO A 33 3.08 13.26 -0.51
C PRO A 33 3.13 12.08 -1.49
N ALA A 34 2.00 11.78 -2.15
CA ALA A 34 1.91 10.63 -3.06
C ALA A 34 3.07 10.59 -4.07
N PHE A 35 3.62 11.77 -4.35
CA PHE A 35 4.82 11.99 -5.13
C PHE A 35 5.85 12.77 -4.31
N SER A 36 6.95 12.10 -3.94
CA SER A 36 8.23 12.77 -3.69
C SER A 36 8.77 13.19 -5.07
N ASP A 37 9.52 14.28 -5.15
CA ASP A 37 10.15 14.71 -6.41
C ASP A 37 11.24 13.75 -6.91
N SER A 38 11.64 12.79 -6.08
CA SER A 38 12.39 11.64 -6.54
C SER A 38 11.50 10.73 -7.40
N ASN A 39 11.92 10.44 -8.63
CA ASN A 39 11.31 9.48 -9.55
C ASN A 39 11.49 8.03 -9.06
N GLU A 40 11.30 7.81 -7.76
CA GLU A 40 11.50 6.55 -7.07
C GLU A 40 10.35 5.61 -7.39
N MET A 41 10.69 4.51 -8.06
CA MET A 41 9.80 3.39 -8.31
C MET A 41 9.44 2.72 -6.97
N LYS A 42 8.14 2.66 -6.66
CA LYS A 42 7.63 2.14 -5.38
C LYS A 42 7.05 0.76 -5.56
N GLN A 43 7.54 -0.20 -4.78
CA GLN A 43 6.97 -1.55 -4.76
C GLN A 43 5.62 -1.57 -4.04
N ILE A 44 4.61 -2.14 -4.71
CA ILE A 44 3.23 -2.26 -4.19
C ILE A 44 2.82 -3.69 -3.89
N SER A 45 3.51 -4.70 -4.44
CA SER A 45 3.21 -6.10 -4.14
C SER A 45 4.01 -6.66 -2.96
N TYR A 46 3.45 -7.66 -2.30
CA TYR A 46 4.12 -8.51 -1.31
C TYR A 46 3.84 -9.98 -1.61
N ASN A 47 4.80 -10.86 -1.32
CA ASN A 47 4.57 -12.30 -1.41
C ASN A 47 3.96 -12.78 -0.07
N PRO A 48 2.69 -13.18 -0.02
CA PRO A 48 2.06 -13.59 1.24
C PRO A 48 2.57 -14.95 1.75
N SER A 49 3.37 -15.72 0.99
CA SER A 49 3.95 -16.98 1.44
C SER A 49 5.06 -16.72 2.48
N LEU A 50 4.84 -17.19 3.71
CA LEU A 50 5.80 -17.09 4.82
C LEU A 50 7.04 -17.96 4.61
N PHE A 51 6.94 -18.99 3.75
CA PHE A 51 8.01 -19.97 3.55
C PHE A 51 8.72 -19.83 2.20
N GLY A 52 8.36 -18.84 1.38
CA GLY A 52 8.98 -18.63 0.06
C GLY A 52 8.69 -19.73 -0.96
N TRP A 53 7.87 -20.72 -0.61
CA TRP A 53 7.47 -21.81 -1.48
C TRP A 53 6.17 -21.41 -2.18
N GLY A 54 6.20 -21.34 -3.52
CA GLY A 54 5.01 -21.53 -4.34
C GLY A 54 4.23 -20.32 -4.85
N LEU A 55 4.57 -19.07 -4.51
CA LEU A 55 3.96 -17.90 -5.16
C LEU A 55 4.96 -17.23 -6.09
N THR A 56 4.51 -16.98 -7.32
CA THR A 56 5.29 -16.41 -8.43
C THR A 56 6.20 -15.28 -7.95
N LYS A 57 7.46 -15.27 -8.41
CA LYS A 57 8.44 -14.18 -8.19
C LYS A 57 8.04 -12.88 -8.91
N GLU A 58 6.75 -12.66 -9.08
CA GLU A 58 6.18 -11.50 -9.73
C GLU A 58 6.15 -10.35 -8.72
N ARG A 59 6.87 -9.28 -9.07
CA ARG A 59 6.91 -8.04 -8.28
C ARG A 59 6.20 -6.96 -9.06
N TYR A 60 5.34 -6.22 -8.37
CA TYR A 60 4.63 -5.09 -8.92
C TYR A 60 5.16 -3.83 -8.26
N CYS A 61 5.63 -2.92 -9.10
CA CYS A 61 6.14 -1.62 -8.72
C CYS A 61 5.44 -0.55 -9.55
N PHE A 62 5.29 0.67 -9.04
CA PHE A 62 4.72 1.75 -9.83
C PHE A 62 5.55 3.03 -9.67
N ASP A 63 5.47 3.90 -10.67
CA ASP A 63 5.98 5.25 -10.64
C ASP A 63 4.86 6.26 -11.01
N LYS A 64 5.21 7.48 -11.43
CA LYS A 64 4.21 8.49 -11.82
C LYS A 64 3.51 8.18 -13.15
N ARG A 65 4.05 7.27 -13.96
CA ARG A 65 3.66 7.06 -15.37
C ARG A 65 3.02 5.69 -15.59
N ALA A 66 3.60 4.66 -14.99
CA ALA A 66 3.27 3.29 -15.26
C ALA A 66 3.35 2.38 -14.03
N LEU A 67 2.64 1.26 -14.15
CA LEU A 67 2.74 0.08 -13.33
C LEU A 67 3.69 -0.91 -14.03
N TYR A 68 4.72 -1.35 -13.32
CA TYR A 68 5.70 -2.31 -13.76
C TYR A 68 5.41 -3.68 -13.15
N ARG A 69 5.22 -4.68 -14.02
CA ARG A 69 5.16 -6.09 -13.65
C ARG A 69 6.50 -6.75 -13.97
N MET A 70 7.25 -7.09 -12.92
CA MET A 70 8.56 -7.71 -13.02
C MET A 70 8.45 -9.21 -12.75
N LYS A 71 8.85 -10.05 -13.70
CA LYS A 71 8.86 -11.51 -13.59
C LYS A 71 10.21 -12.04 -14.04
N GLY A 72 11.09 -12.35 -13.08
CA GLY A 72 12.48 -12.67 -13.40
C GLY A 72 13.13 -11.48 -14.10
N ASP A 73 13.64 -11.70 -15.31
CA ASP A 73 14.31 -10.67 -16.12
C ASP A 73 13.36 -9.90 -17.04
N THR A 74 12.09 -10.29 -17.11
CA THR A 74 11.09 -9.60 -17.94
C THR A 74 10.36 -8.54 -17.12
N THR A 75 10.33 -7.31 -17.65
CA THR A 75 9.52 -6.21 -17.10
C THR A 75 8.47 -5.81 -18.13
N GLU A 76 7.20 -5.93 -17.77
CA GLU A 76 6.09 -5.38 -18.55
C GLU A 76 5.67 -4.04 -17.95
N GLU A 77 5.60 -3.02 -18.81
CA GLU A 77 5.14 -1.68 -18.47
C GLU A 77 3.67 -1.52 -18.85
N ILE A 78 2.87 -0.98 -17.92
CA ILE A 78 1.44 -0.76 -18.07
C ILE A 78 1.18 0.70 -17.72
N ASN A 79 0.81 1.54 -18.69
CA ASN A 79 0.52 2.94 -18.39
C ASN A 79 -0.65 3.07 -17.42
N LEU A 80 -0.55 4.03 -16.49
CA LEU A 80 -1.63 4.25 -15.52
C LEU A 80 -2.93 4.73 -16.18
N SER A 81 -2.84 5.43 -17.32
CA SER A 81 -3.99 5.83 -18.14
C SER A 81 -4.79 4.66 -18.70
N ASP A 82 -4.11 3.54 -18.96
CA ASP A 82 -4.72 2.37 -19.59
C ASP A 82 -5.42 1.47 -18.57
N ILE A 83 -5.28 1.76 -17.28
CA ILE A 83 -5.94 1.04 -16.21
C ILE A 83 -7.42 1.45 -16.17
N ILE A 84 -8.28 0.44 -16.27
CA ILE A 84 -9.74 0.59 -16.31
C ILE A 84 -10.34 0.42 -14.91
N SER A 85 -9.83 -0.54 -14.14
CA SER A 85 -10.34 -0.79 -12.79
C SER A 85 -9.31 -1.38 -11.86
N VAL A 86 -9.39 -1.02 -10.58
CA VAL A 86 -8.58 -1.59 -9.51
C VAL A 86 -9.49 -2.00 -8.37
N LYS A 87 -9.64 -3.31 -8.15
CA LYS A 87 -10.60 -3.87 -7.18
C LYS A 87 -9.99 -4.99 -6.35
N PRO A 88 -10.46 -5.19 -5.12
CA PRO A 88 -10.14 -6.39 -4.37
C PRO A 88 -10.72 -7.62 -5.09
N GLY A 89 -9.91 -8.64 -5.29
CA GLY A 89 -10.32 -9.94 -5.82
C GLY A 89 -10.92 -10.85 -4.76
N TYR A 90 -11.15 -12.12 -5.11
CA TYR A 90 -11.77 -13.11 -4.23
C TYR A 90 -10.75 -14.02 -3.52
N THR A 91 -9.50 -14.03 -3.98
CA THR A 91 -8.47 -14.94 -3.45
C THR A 91 -7.88 -14.34 -2.19
N THR A 92 -7.86 -15.13 -1.12
CA THR A 92 -7.31 -14.71 0.17
C THR A 92 -6.23 -15.71 0.60
N VAL A 93 -5.05 -15.21 0.97
CA VAL A 93 -3.92 -16.03 1.47
C VAL A 93 -3.37 -15.34 2.71
N ASN A 94 -3.25 -16.08 3.83
CA ASN A 94 -2.75 -15.54 5.10
C ASN A 94 -3.47 -14.26 5.55
N ASN A 95 -4.80 -14.25 5.49
CA ASN A 95 -5.67 -13.10 5.79
C ASN A 95 -5.40 -11.85 4.93
N ARG A 96 -4.74 -11.98 3.78
CA ARG A 96 -4.56 -10.91 2.81
C ARG A 96 -5.32 -11.23 1.54
N ARG A 97 -6.14 -10.28 1.09
CA ARG A 97 -6.91 -10.40 -0.15
C ARG A 97 -6.08 -9.92 -1.33
N ASN A 98 -6.13 -10.63 -2.45
CA ASN A 98 -5.50 -10.16 -3.67
C ASN A 98 -6.24 -8.96 -4.24
N TRP A 99 -5.54 -8.14 -5.00
CA TRP A 99 -6.10 -7.06 -5.79
C TRP A 99 -5.92 -7.38 -7.26
N VAL A 100 -6.92 -6.97 -8.04
CA VAL A 100 -7.00 -7.17 -9.48
C VAL A 100 -6.97 -5.80 -10.14
N VAL A 101 -5.97 -5.59 -10.99
CA VAL A 101 -5.84 -4.43 -11.86
C VAL A 101 -6.21 -4.86 -13.26
N VAL A 102 -7.30 -4.31 -13.78
CA VAL A 102 -7.76 -4.54 -15.15
C VAL A 102 -7.29 -3.37 -16.00
N TYR A 103 -6.58 -3.66 -17.08
CA TYR A 103 -6.01 -2.65 -17.98
C TYR A 103 -6.29 -3.00 -19.44
N ASN A 104 -6.33 -1.98 -20.28
CA ASN A 104 -6.35 -2.14 -21.72
C ASN A 104 -4.92 -2.33 -22.24
N ASN A 105 -4.69 -3.32 -23.08
CA ASN A 105 -3.42 -3.50 -23.77
C ASN A 105 -3.74 -3.72 -25.25
N ASN A 106 -3.50 -2.69 -26.07
CA ASN A 106 -3.75 -2.70 -27.51
C ASN A 106 -5.17 -3.18 -27.90
N GLY A 107 -6.19 -2.73 -27.17
CA GLY A 107 -7.60 -3.08 -27.39
C GLY A 107 -8.07 -4.35 -26.69
N MET A 108 -7.16 -5.11 -26.08
CA MET A 108 -7.48 -6.31 -25.30
C MET A 108 -7.47 -6.00 -23.81
N LYS A 109 -8.53 -6.41 -23.09
CA LYS A 109 -8.57 -6.33 -21.62
C LYS A 109 -7.67 -7.42 -21.03
N LYS A 110 -6.72 -7.00 -20.19
CA LYS A 110 -5.84 -7.89 -19.42
C LYS A 110 -6.00 -7.63 -17.93
N GLU A 111 -5.61 -8.62 -17.14
CA GLU A 111 -5.67 -8.55 -15.68
C GLU A 111 -4.30 -8.84 -15.06
N ALA A 112 -3.91 -7.99 -14.12
CA ALA A 112 -2.78 -8.22 -13.21
C ALA A 112 -3.33 -8.49 -11.81
N ARG A 113 -2.88 -9.58 -11.18
CA ARG A 113 -3.33 -9.97 -9.84
C ARG A 113 -2.14 -10.03 -8.91
N PHE A 114 -2.23 -9.32 -7.79
CA PHE A 114 -1.17 -9.33 -6.78
C PHE A 114 -1.72 -9.07 -5.39
N PHE A 115 -0.95 -9.47 -4.38
CA PHE A 115 -1.22 -9.12 -2.99
C PHE A 115 -0.51 -7.81 -2.67
N HIS A 116 -1.23 -6.85 -2.10
CA HIS A 116 -0.67 -5.55 -1.76
C HIS A 116 0.28 -5.65 -0.55
N ASN A 117 1.20 -4.69 -0.46
CA ASN A 117 2.10 -4.51 0.69
C ASN A 117 1.59 -3.44 1.67
N ILE A 118 0.26 -3.31 1.85
CA ILE A 118 -0.27 -2.32 2.80
C ILE A 118 0.16 -2.75 4.20
N THR A 119 0.88 -1.87 4.86
CA THR A 119 1.17 -1.92 6.28
C THR A 119 0.91 -0.52 6.85
N LEU A 120 0.82 -0.37 8.17
CA LEU A 120 0.64 0.94 8.82
C LEU A 120 1.70 1.99 8.42
N LEU A 121 2.83 1.56 7.86
CA LEU A 121 3.96 2.40 7.44
C LEU A 121 4.19 2.43 5.92
N ASN A 122 3.49 1.59 5.15
CA ASN A 122 3.64 1.51 3.70
C ASN A 122 2.35 1.93 2.99
N HIS A 123 2.35 3.19 2.57
CA HIS A 123 1.25 3.80 1.82
C HIS A 123 1.41 3.67 0.30
N SER A 124 2.44 2.97 -0.20
CA SER A 124 2.73 2.91 -1.65
C SER A 124 1.53 2.42 -2.46
N PHE A 125 0.79 1.43 -1.96
CA PHE A 125 -0.42 0.97 -2.65
C PHE A 125 -1.55 2.00 -2.63
N ALA A 126 -1.75 2.71 -1.52
CA ALA A 126 -2.73 3.80 -1.46
C ALA A 126 -2.36 4.94 -2.44
N GLN A 127 -1.06 5.26 -2.54
CA GLN A 127 -0.55 6.25 -3.49
C GLN A 127 -0.75 5.80 -4.93
N PHE A 128 -0.61 4.50 -5.22
CA PHE A 128 -0.93 3.93 -6.53
C PHE A 128 -2.41 4.12 -6.90
N LEU A 129 -3.34 3.85 -5.97
CA LEU A 129 -4.78 4.07 -6.24
C LEU A 129 -5.09 5.53 -6.59
N VAL A 130 -4.48 6.47 -5.86
CA VAL A 130 -4.60 7.91 -6.15
C VAL A 130 -4.00 8.23 -7.53
N ALA A 131 -2.82 7.69 -7.85
CA ALA A 131 -2.15 7.94 -9.13
C ALA A 131 -2.97 7.41 -10.32
N VAL A 132 -3.57 6.22 -10.20
CA VAL A 132 -4.47 5.67 -11.23
C VAL A 132 -5.68 6.59 -11.43
N LYS A 133 -6.30 7.04 -10.34
CA LYS A 133 -7.48 7.92 -10.43
C LYS A 133 -7.15 9.30 -11.02
N GLN A 134 -5.93 9.78 -10.79
CA GLN A 134 -5.43 11.02 -11.40
C GLN A 134 -5.12 10.85 -12.89
N ALA A 135 -4.52 9.73 -13.29
CA ALA A 135 -4.19 9.44 -14.69
C ALA A 135 -5.43 9.11 -15.54
N ASN A 136 -6.41 8.42 -14.95
CA ASN A 136 -7.68 8.10 -15.58
C ASN A 136 -8.84 8.36 -14.59
N PRO A 137 -9.48 9.55 -14.67
CA PRO A 137 -10.63 9.89 -13.82
C PRO A 137 -11.82 8.94 -13.98
N GLU A 138 -11.97 8.30 -15.13
CA GLU A 138 -13.06 7.35 -15.42
C GLU A 138 -12.79 5.95 -14.84
N ALA A 139 -11.57 5.66 -14.39
CA ALA A 139 -11.23 4.37 -13.82
C ALA A 139 -12.04 4.08 -12.55
N ASP A 140 -12.54 2.85 -12.45
CA ASP A 140 -13.25 2.33 -11.27
C ASP A 140 -12.23 1.81 -10.25
N VAL A 141 -11.79 2.71 -9.37
CA VAL A 141 -10.80 2.46 -8.33
C VAL A 141 -11.50 2.30 -6.99
N LYS A 142 -11.44 1.10 -6.41
CA LYS A 142 -12.01 0.85 -5.08
C LYS A 142 -11.06 1.38 -4.01
N GLU A 143 -11.58 2.19 -3.09
CA GLU A 143 -10.82 2.65 -1.93
C GLU A 143 -10.47 1.51 -0.96
N ILE A 144 -9.36 1.70 -0.24
CA ILE A 144 -8.94 0.81 0.83
C ILE A 144 -9.88 1.02 2.02
N SER A 145 -10.54 -0.04 2.47
CA SER A 145 -11.39 -0.11 3.65
C SER A 145 -10.89 -1.20 4.58
N LEU A 146 -11.27 -1.15 5.86
CA LEU A 146 -10.86 -2.16 6.85
C LEU A 146 -11.26 -3.60 6.48
N PHE A 147 -12.17 -3.78 5.52
CA PHE A 147 -12.64 -5.09 5.05
C PHE A 147 -11.94 -5.60 3.79
N ASN A 148 -11.05 -4.82 3.18
CA ASN A 148 -10.32 -5.19 1.97
C ASN A 148 -8.78 -4.98 2.07
N VAL A 149 -8.28 -4.76 3.29
CA VAL A 149 -6.85 -4.76 3.69
C VAL A 149 -6.39 -6.18 4.05
#